data_AF-A0A0D6SY93-F1
#
_entry.id   AF-A0A0D6SY93-F1
#
_cell.length_a   1.000
_cell.length_b   1.000
_cell.length_c   1.000
_cell.angle_alpha   90.00
_cell.angle_beta   90.00
_cell.angle_gamma   90.00
#
_symmetry.space_group_name_H-M   'P 1'
#
loop_
_entity.id
_entity.type
_entity.pdbx_description
1 polymer ?
#
loop_
_entity_poly.entity_id
_entity_poly.type
_entity_poly.pdbx_seq_one_letter_code
_entity_poly.pdbx_strand_id
1 'polypeptide(L)'
;MRLPRLLSALPAAVLLALSLSGCVPEPYVGSPGTMDDPRYAQLLDEIDAALKANKAVVLVADVNPHKTLNDGLDMTQWTPTVIWQNEQDPTITFGRRFQTNELQRDRNATYLFKAFEVHILPPGKYLLTGGDDYQIRGVLDEVGARSGPPGSGSGPNGTAYLSTELYREYYREDVWKDATYGTETRSQAVCTAVHMASGACVAWGEQQYSETTQRSGAGYYQQTDSRDVPSIKVQSRLPADKALASFTVQGGQLLLAPRMHLRTPGYRYQASKCRAIAPEKVECPLENLTVYTWPAPMDFTTSLIAQRILSDRHQALLSRIQPLQITPLRQQGKQDPIWGVPLSLTP
;
A
#
# COMPACT_ATOMS: atom_id res chain seq x y z
N MET A 1 -34.85 -32.47 -48.04
CA MET A 1 -36.25 -31.99 -48.06
C MET A 1 -37.13 -32.97 -47.32
N ARG A 2 -38.12 -32.44 -46.57
CA ARG A 2 -39.18 -33.10 -45.78
C ARG A 2 -38.85 -33.48 -44.32
N LEU A 3 -39.31 -32.60 -43.43
CA LEU A 3 -39.81 -32.89 -42.08
C LEU A 3 -41.03 -33.83 -42.13
N PRO A 4 -41.41 -34.40 -40.98
CA PRO A 4 -42.73 -34.12 -40.44
C PRO A 4 -42.73 -33.66 -38.96
N ARG A 5 -43.82 -32.98 -38.60
CA ARG A 5 -44.12 -32.30 -37.33
C ARG A 5 -44.90 -33.19 -36.35
N LEU A 6 -44.61 -32.97 -35.06
CA LEU A 6 -45.45 -32.86 -33.83
C LEU A 6 -46.77 -33.64 -33.69
N LEU A 7 -46.93 -34.26 -32.51
CA LEU A 7 -48.01 -33.91 -31.55
C LEU A 7 -47.73 -34.41 -30.12
N SER A 8 -48.17 -33.56 -29.19
CA SER A 8 -47.96 -33.45 -27.73
C SER A 8 -48.64 -34.52 -26.85
N ALA A 9 -48.09 -34.76 -25.64
CA ALA A 9 -48.82 -34.68 -24.36
C ALA A 9 -47.90 -34.88 -23.12
N LEU A 10 -47.95 -33.93 -22.19
CA LEU A 10 -47.42 -33.97 -20.80
C LEU A 10 -48.50 -34.57 -19.85
N PRO A 11 -48.12 -35.14 -18.69
CA PRO A 11 -48.12 -34.38 -17.40
C PRO A 11 -46.87 -34.68 -16.53
N ALA A 12 -46.19 -33.68 -15.93
CA ALA A 12 -46.48 -32.92 -14.71
C ALA A 12 -46.05 -33.61 -13.39
N ALA A 13 -44.91 -33.14 -12.83
CA ALA A 13 -44.57 -33.01 -11.40
C ALA A 13 -43.12 -32.45 -11.34
N VAL A 14 -42.90 -31.13 -11.34
CA VAL A 14 -42.92 -30.19 -10.19
C VAL A 14 -42.11 -30.69 -8.99
N LEU A 15 -40.87 -30.21 -8.88
CA LEU A 15 -40.27 -29.79 -7.59
C LEU A 15 -39.38 -28.57 -7.86
N LEU A 16 -39.86 -27.42 -7.37
CA LEU A 16 -39.15 -26.16 -7.29
C LEU A 16 -37.98 -26.28 -6.31
N ALA A 17 -36.82 -25.73 -6.66
CA ALA A 17 -35.91 -25.12 -5.71
C ALA A 17 -35.46 -23.76 -6.28
N LEU A 18 -35.71 -22.73 -5.50
CA LEU A 18 -35.76 -21.33 -5.90
C LEU A 18 -34.40 -20.77 -6.34
N SER A 19 -34.41 -20.14 -7.51
CA SER A 19 -33.46 -19.12 -7.93
C SER A 19 -33.69 -17.83 -7.13
N LEU A 20 -32.67 -17.37 -6.42
CA LEU A 20 -32.51 -15.97 -6.04
C LEU A 20 -31.17 -15.48 -6.62
N SER A 21 -31.09 -15.41 -7.95
CA SER A 21 -30.13 -14.55 -8.63
C SER A 21 -30.64 -13.11 -8.56
N GLY A 22 -30.58 -12.55 -7.36
CA GLY A 22 -30.67 -11.11 -7.17
C GLY A 22 -29.36 -10.49 -7.59
N CYS A 23 -29.41 -9.58 -8.58
CA CYS A 23 -28.33 -8.66 -8.86
C CYS A 23 -28.05 -7.85 -7.59
N VAL A 24 -27.05 -8.27 -6.82
CA VAL A 24 -26.40 -7.38 -5.86
C VAL A 24 -25.62 -6.39 -6.72
N PRO A 25 -25.91 -5.08 -6.67
CA PRO A 25 -25.01 -4.13 -7.29
C PRO A 25 -23.67 -4.29 -6.59
N GLU A 26 -22.63 -4.68 -7.35
CA GLU A 26 -21.25 -4.58 -6.87
C GLU A 26 -21.09 -3.18 -6.28
N PRO A 27 -20.75 -3.05 -4.98
CA PRO A 27 -20.48 -1.74 -4.44
C PRO A 27 -19.21 -1.26 -5.12
N TYR A 28 -19.41 -0.29 -6.00
CA TYR A 28 -18.40 0.53 -6.66
C TYR A 28 -17.28 0.86 -5.66
N VAL A 29 -16.15 0.14 -5.72
CA VAL A 29 -14.98 0.40 -4.88
C VAL A 29 -14.21 1.58 -5.49
N GLY A 30 -14.82 2.77 -5.40
CA GLY A 30 -14.28 3.98 -6.01
C GLY A 30 -14.12 5.17 -5.06
N SER A 31 -14.55 5.05 -3.79
CA SER A 31 -14.37 6.11 -2.80
C SER A 31 -13.50 5.63 -1.63
N PRO A 32 -12.43 6.36 -1.26
CA PRO A 32 -11.66 6.06 -0.05
C PRO A 32 -12.57 6.26 1.16
N GLY A 33 -13.06 5.15 1.73
CA GLY A 33 -13.89 5.13 2.95
C GLY A 33 -13.23 5.84 4.12
N THR A 34 -13.94 6.20 5.18
CA THR A 34 -13.26 6.69 6.41
C THR A 34 -12.56 5.53 7.14
N MET A 35 -11.78 5.79 8.19
CA MET A 35 -11.16 4.70 8.98
C MET A 35 -12.19 3.82 9.71
N ASP A 36 -13.46 4.24 9.77
CA ASP A 36 -14.58 3.52 10.38
C ASP A 36 -15.60 3.05 9.32
N ASP A 37 -15.14 2.80 8.10
CA ASP A 37 -15.99 2.31 7.00
C ASP A 37 -16.59 0.93 7.35
N PRO A 38 -17.91 0.73 7.18
CA PRO A 38 -18.58 -0.54 7.46
C PRO A 38 -17.98 -1.75 6.73
N ARG A 39 -17.34 -1.54 5.58
CA ARG A 39 -16.65 -2.61 4.83
C ARG A 39 -15.53 -3.28 5.62
N TYR A 40 -14.95 -2.61 6.63
CA TYR A 40 -13.95 -3.22 7.49
C TYR A 40 -14.52 -4.32 8.39
N ALA A 41 -15.80 -4.26 8.76
CA ALA A 41 -16.45 -5.35 9.48
C ALA A 41 -16.50 -6.64 8.64
N GLN A 42 -16.82 -6.51 7.34
CA GLN A 42 -16.79 -7.65 6.41
C GLN A 42 -15.38 -8.23 6.27
N LEU A 43 -14.36 -7.37 6.13
CA LEU A 43 -12.97 -7.83 6.06
C LEU A 43 -12.54 -8.56 7.34
N LEU A 44 -13.00 -8.11 8.51
CA LEU A 44 -12.73 -8.81 9.78
C LEU A 44 -13.42 -10.17 9.85
N ASP A 45 -14.62 -10.31 9.29
CA ASP A 45 -15.30 -11.61 9.17
C ASP A 45 -14.56 -12.55 8.20
N GLU A 46 -14.01 -12.04 7.09
CA GLU A 46 -13.16 -12.79 6.17
C GLU A 46 -11.86 -13.24 6.83
N ILE A 47 -11.23 -12.38 7.63
CA ILE A 47 -10.06 -12.72 8.44
C ILE A 47 -10.40 -13.85 9.41
N ASP A 48 -11.50 -13.74 10.17
CA ASP A 48 -11.94 -14.78 11.10
C ASP A 48 -12.23 -16.12 10.38
N ALA A 49 -12.86 -16.06 9.21
CA ALA A 49 -13.12 -17.24 8.39
C ALA A 49 -11.82 -17.91 7.90
N ALA A 50 -10.84 -17.12 7.44
CA ALA A 50 -9.54 -17.62 7.01
C ALA A 50 -8.78 -18.31 8.16
N LEU A 51 -8.79 -17.71 9.35
CA LEU A 51 -8.18 -18.30 10.53
C LEU A 51 -8.84 -19.62 10.92
N LYS A 52 -10.17 -19.71 10.86
CA LYS A 52 -10.94 -20.94 11.09
C LYS A 52 -10.69 -22.01 10.03
N ALA A 53 -10.38 -21.61 8.79
CA ALA A 53 -9.98 -22.48 7.69
C ALA A 53 -8.50 -22.91 7.75
N ASN A 54 -7.87 -22.84 8.92
CA ASN A 54 -6.49 -23.24 9.16
C ASN A 54 -5.44 -22.46 8.32
N LYS A 55 -5.76 -21.21 7.94
CA LYS A 55 -4.79 -20.27 7.37
C LYS A 55 -4.21 -19.38 8.46
N ALA A 56 -3.04 -18.81 8.19
CA ALA A 56 -2.50 -17.70 8.97
C ALA A 56 -2.92 -16.38 8.31
N VAL A 57 -3.12 -15.35 9.11
CA VAL A 57 -3.33 -13.98 8.61
C VAL A 57 -2.19 -13.11 9.13
N VAL A 58 -1.47 -12.46 8.22
CA VAL A 58 -0.39 -11.54 8.53
C VAL A 58 -0.82 -10.13 8.17
N LEU A 59 -0.86 -9.25 9.16
CA LEU A 59 -1.10 -7.84 9.03
C LEU A 59 0.22 -7.11 8.85
N VAL A 60 0.32 -6.24 7.85
CA VAL A 60 1.49 -5.41 7.61
C VAL A 60 1.10 -3.95 7.80
N ALA A 61 1.61 -3.34 8.86
CA ALA A 61 1.27 -1.96 9.21
C ALA A 61 1.95 -0.95 8.27
N ASP A 62 1.22 0.08 7.87
CA ASP A 62 1.74 1.24 7.15
C ASP A 62 2.46 2.24 8.07
N VAL A 63 3.36 1.73 8.89
CA VAL A 63 4.26 2.55 9.71
C VAL A 63 5.61 2.57 9.02
N ASN A 64 5.68 3.21 7.86
CA ASN A 64 6.98 3.54 7.29
C ASN A 64 7.67 4.60 8.14
N PRO A 65 9.00 4.76 8.02
CA PRO A 65 9.71 5.77 8.79
C PRO A 65 9.37 7.18 8.27
N HIS A 66 8.12 7.63 8.28
CA HIS A 66 7.76 9.03 8.03
C HIS A 66 6.64 9.54 8.92
N LYS A 67 6.84 10.79 9.37
CA LYS A 67 5.95 11.50 10.28
C LYS A 67 4.82 12.23 9.57
N THR A 68 4.90 12.52 8.27
CA THR A 68 3.84 13.14 7.45
C THR A 68 4.16 13.09 5.95
N LEU A 69 3.15 13.23 5.08
CA LEU A 69 3.27 13.39 3.61
C LEU A 69 4.22 14.50 3.12
N ASN A 70 4.70 15.37 4.00
CA ASN A 70 5.71 16.39 3.69
C ASN A 70 7.10 15.81 3.31
N ASP A 71 7.29 14.50 3.49
CA ASP A 71 8.54 13.76 3.29
C ASP A 71 8.63 13.06 1.91
N GLY A 72 7.92 13.54 0.88
CA GLY A 72 7.99 12.95 -0.47
C GLY A 72 9.42 12.79 -1.03
N LEU A 73 10.37 13.59 -0.54
CA LEU A 73 11.80 13.47 -0.85
C LEU A 73 12.48 12.30 -0.13
N ASP A 74 12.09 11.97 1.11
CA ASP A 74 12.70 10.89 1.87
C ASP A 74 12.14 9.51 1.47
N MET A 75 10.94 9.46 0.86
CA MET A 75 10.39 8.23 0.26
C MET A 75 11.27 7.63 -0.84
N THR A 76 12.18 8.42 -1.41
CA THR A 76 13.15 7.95 -2.42
C THR A 76 14.36 7.23 -1.81
N GLN A 77 14.55 7.33 -0.50
CA GLN A 77 15.73 6.79 0.19
C GLN A 77 15.52 5.35 0.68
N TRP A 78 14.31 4.80 0.52
CA TRP A 78 13.99 3.45 0.93
C TRP A 78 12.86 2.84 0.11
N THR A 79 12.80 1.52 0.10
CA THR A 79 11.66 0.77 -0.44
C THR A 79 11.19 -0.29 0.56
N PRO A 80 9.89 -0.49 0.76
CA PRO A 80 9.39 -1.46 1.72
C PRO A 80 9.23 -2.86 1.12
N THR A 81 9.44 -3.00 -0.19
CA THR A 81 9.12 -4.20 -0.95
C THR A 81 10.19 -5.26 -0.71
N VAL A 82 10.02 -6.03 0.35
CA VAL A 82 10.78 -7.26 0.62
C VAL A 82 9.97 -8.48 0.21
N ILE A 83 10.65 -9.55 -0.18
CA ILE A 83 10.03 -10.76 -0.72
C ILE A 83 10.37 -11.95 0.15
N TRP A 84 9.30 -12.56 0.64
CA TRP A 84 9.31 -13.82 1.33
C TRP A 84 8.71 -14.90 0.43
N GLN A 85 9.33 -16.06 0.39
CA GLN A 85 8.86 -17.22 -0.36
C GLN A 85 8.58 -18.36 0.59
N ASN A 86 7.47 -19.06 0.39
CA ASN A 86 7.24 -20.31 1.10
C ASN A 86 8.32 -21.33 0.68
N GLU A 87 8.92 -22.00 1.66
CA GLU A 87 10.04 -22.92 1.47
C GLU A 87 9.64 -24.17 0.67
N GLN A 88 8.40 -24.66 0.85
CA GLN A 88 7.90 -25.86 0.19
C GLN A 88 7.26 -25.57 -1.17
N ASP A 89 6.66 -24.39 -1.32
CA ASP A 89 6.06 -23.93 -2.58
C ASP A 89 6.47 -22.48 -2.88
N PRO A 90 7.58 -22.25 -3.60
CA PRO A 90 8.10 -20.93 -3.89
C PRO A 90 7.18 -20.04 -4.75
N THR A 91 6.10 -20.59 -5.31
CA THR A 91 5.07 -19.79 -6.01
C THR A 91 4.24 -18.94 -5.04
N ILE A 92 4.17 -19.36 -3.78
CA ILE A 92 3.51 -18.61 -2.72
C ILE A 92 4.51 -17.60 -2.16
N THR A 93 4.26 -16.32 -2.47
CA THR A 93 5.05 -15.19 -1.99
C THR A 93 4.28 -14.34 -0.99
N PHE A 94 5.01 -13.82 -0.01
CA PHE A 94 4.55 -12.79 0.91
C PHE A 94 5.49 -11.61 0.76
N GLY A 95 4.95 -10.43 0.54
CA GLY A 95 5.75 -9.23 0.41
C GLY A 95 4.86 -8.05 0.69
N ARG A 96 5.49 -6.96 1.11
CA ARG A 96 4.74 -5.74 1.39
C ARG A 96 4.44 -5.04 0.06
N ARG A 97 3.18 -4.72 -0.21
CA ARG A 97 2.74 -4.09 -1.47
C ARG A 97 2.62 -2.57 -1.38
N PHE A 98 3.03 -1.97 -0.27
CA PHE A 98 3.11 -0.52 -0.12
C PHE A 98 4.17 0.06 -1.06
N GLN A 99 3.85 0.30 -2.32
CA GLN A 99 4.82 0.84 -3.26
C GLN A 99 5.18 2.29 -2.90
N THR A 100 6.47 2.60 -2.84
CA THR A 100 6.96 3.98 -2.73
C THR A 100 6.80 4.73 -4.04
N ASN A 101 6.78 4.01 -5.17
CA ASN A 101 6.35 4.52 -6.45
C ASN A 101 4.82 4.46 -6.57
N GLU A 102 4.15 5.63 -6.56
CA GLU A 102 2.69 5.71 -6.68
C GLU A 102 2.16 4.97 -7.92
N LEU A 103 2.92 4.99 -9.02
CA LEU A 103 2.54 4.37 -10.29
C LEU A 103 2.41 2.84 -10.20
N GLN A 104 3.05 2.21 -9.22
CA GLN A 104 3.05 0.76 -9.04
C GLN A 104 2.03 0.30 -7.99
N ARG A 105 1.36 1.23 -7.31
CA ARG A 105 0.45 0.90 -6.21
C ARG A 105 -0.75 0.11 -6.73
N ASP A 106 -0.93 -1.09 -6.18
CA ASP A 106 -2.12 -1.90 -6.44
C ASP A 106 -3.36 -1.20 -5.87
N ARG A 107 -4.22 -0.71 -6.77
CA ARG A 107 -5.48 -0.03 -6.39
C ARG A 107 -6.50 -0.97 -5.77
N ASN A 108 -6.34 -2.28 -5.97
CA ASN A 108 -7.21 -3.32 -5.43
C ASN A 108 -6.67 -3.94 -4.14
N ALA A 109 -5.53 -3.47 -3.62
CA ALA A 109 -4.99 -3.97 -2.36
C ALA A 109 -5.97 -3.70 -1.20
N THR A 110 -6.26 -4.76 -0.44
CA THR A 110 -7.17 -4.69 0.70
C THR A 110 -6.43 -4.22 1.95
N TYR A 111 -6.84 -3.05 2.45
CA TYR A 111 -6.29 -2.48 3.68
C TYR A 111 -7.34 -2.45 4.79
N LEU A 112 -7.06 -3.05 5.94
CA LEU A 112 -7.86 -2.89 7.15
C LEU A 112 -7.56 -1.53 7.79
N PHE A 113 -8.62 -0.74 8.02
CA PHE A 113 -8.56 0.62 8.59
C PHE A 113 -7.61 1.58 7.85
N LYS A 114 -7.33 1.33 6.56
CA LYS A 114 -6.28 2.00 5.76
C LYS A 114 -4.85 1.88 6.31
N ALA A 115 -4.65 1.14 7.39
CA ALA A 115 -3.39 1.12 8.13
C ALA A 115 -2.70 -0.25 8.07
N PHE A 116 -3.43 -1.32 7.75
CA PHE A 116 -2.87 -2.66 7.67
C PHE A 116 -3.17 -3.29 6.32
N GLU A 117 -2.14 -3.65 5.57
CA GLU A 117 -2.29 -4.59 4.46
C GLU A 117 -2.55 -5.99 5.05
N VAL A 118 -3.55 -6.69 4.51
CA VAL A 118 -3.97 -8.01 5.01
C VAL A 118 -3.48 -9.10 4.07
N HIS A 119 -2.71 -10.06 4.60
CA HIS A 119 -2.22 -11.22 3.86
C HIS A 119 -2.74 -12.52 4.47
N ILE A 120 -3.40 -13.34 3.66
CA ILE A 120 -3.82 -14.69 4.05
C ILE A 120 -2.79 -15.68 3.52
N LEU A 121 -2.08 -16.35 4.42
CA LEU A 121 -0.97 -17.25 4.08
C LEU A 121 -1.31 -18.70 4.47
N PRO A 122 -0.96 -19.70 3.64
CA PRO A 122 -0.93 -21.08 4.10
C PRO A 122 0.09 -21.25 5.24
N PRO A 123 -0.15 -22.17 6.19
CA PRO A 123 0.83 -22.55 7.19
C PRO A 123 2.13 -23.03 6.53
N GLY A 124 3.27 -22.71 7.14
CA GLY A 124 4.56 -23.12 6.63
C GLY A 124 5.69 -22.17 7.01
N LYS A 125 6.89 -22.52 6.53
CA LYS A 125 8.08 -21.70 6.69
C LYS A 125 8.28 -20.82 5.45
N TYR A 126 8.58 -19.56 5.69
CA TYR A 126 8.82 -18.54 4.69
C TYR A 126 10.24 -18.02 4.81
N LEU A 127 10.89 -17.78 3.68
CA LEU A 127 12.29 -17.38 3.54
C LEU A 127 12.38 -15.99 2.92
N LEU A 128 13.16 -15.07 3.50
CA LEU A 128 13.43 -13.75 2.95
C LEU A 128 14.43 -13.88 1.80
N THR A 129 13.91 -13.90 0.58
CA THR A 129 14.66 -14.21 -0.65
C THR A 129 14.80 -13.04 -1.60
N GLY A 130 14.35 -11.84 -1.25
CA GLY A 130 14.56 -10.71 -2.14
C GLY A 130 13.97 -9.40 -1.69
N GLY A 131 14.08 -8.44 -2.58
CA GLY A 131 13.45 -7.14 -2.47
C GLY A 131 13.50 -6.39 -3.79
N ASP A 132 12.64 -5.38 -3.91
CA ASP A 132 12.55 -4.51 -5.07
C ASP A 132 12.97 -3.10 -4.66
N ASP A 133 13.81 -2.47 -5.47
CA ASP A 133 14.38 -1.15 -5.26
C ASP A 133 14.43 -0.37 -6.58
N TYR A 134 14.82 0.90 -6.56
CA TYR A 134 14.82 1.77 -7.74
C TYR A 134 16.13 2.55 -7.88
N GLN A 135 16.64 2.64 -9.11
CA GLN A 135 17.58 3.69 -9.54
C GLN A 135 16.76 4.78 -10.21
N ILE A 136 16.35 5.76 -9.41
CA ILE A 136 15.57 6.91 -9.88
C ILE A 136 16.43 7.72 -10.84
N ARG A 137 15.86 8.14 -11.97
CA ARG A 137 16.56 8.80 -13.10
C ARG A 137 17.60 7.91 -13.79
N GLY A 138 17.62 6.62 -13.51
CA GLY A 138 18.44 5.65 -14.23
C GLY A 138 17.86 5.31 -15.59
N VAL A 139 18.72 5.10 -16.59
CA VAL A 139 18.36 4.62 -17.93
C VAL A 139 19.00 3.26 -18.15
N LEU A 140 18.21 2.24 -18.50
CA LEU A 140 18.68 0.85 -18.57
C LEU A 140 19.86 0.66 -19.53
N ASP A 141 19.89 1.39 -20.65
CA ASP A 141 20.98 1.35 -21.63
C ASP A 141 22.32 1.82 -21.06
N GLU A 142 22.31 2.71 -20.06
CA GLU A 142 23.52 3.19 -19.38
C GLU A 142 24.18 2.12 -18.51
N VAL A 143 23.48 1.00 -18.22
CA VAL A 143 24.07 -0.17 -17.57
C VAL A 143 25.16 -0.81 -18.45
N GLY A 144 25.11 -0.60 -19.78
CA GLY A 144 26.12 -1.09 -20.71
C GLY A 144 26.21 -2.63 -20.80
N ALA A 145 25.11 -3.31 -20.49
CA ALA A 145 25.07 -4.78 -20.46
C ALA A 145 25.17 -5.36 -21.89
N ARG A 146 26.06 -6.34 -22.06
CA ARG A 146 26.16 -7.07 -23.34
C ARG A 146 24.96 -8.00 -23.51
N SER A 147 24.50 -8.20 -24.74
CA SER A 147 23.46 -9.20 -25.03
C SER A 147 23.88 -10.61 -24.59
N GLY A 148 22.96 -11.38 -24.02
CA GLY A 148 23.18 -12.75 -23.62
C GLY A 148 21.87 -13.53 -23.43
N PRO A 149 21.91 -14.87 -23.42
CA PRO A 149 20.71 -15.67 -23.18
C PRO A 149 20.20 -15.50 -21.73
N PRO A 150 18.90 -15.74 -21.45
CA PRO A 150 18.37 -15.75 -20.09
C PRO A 150 19.19 -16.62 -19.14
N GLY A 151 19.40 -16.15 -17.90
CA GLY A 151 20.23 -16.79 -16.90
C GLY A 151 21.73 -16.47 -17.00
N SER A 152 22.23 -15.97 -18.14
CA SER A 152 23.67 -15.73 -18.33
C SER A 152 24.23 -14.58 -17.48
N GLY A 153 23.36 -13.73 -16.94
CA GLY A 153 23.72 -12.68 -15.99
C GLY A 153 23.54 -13.09 -14.53
N SER A 154 23.21 -14.35 -14.23
CA SER A 154 22.97 -14.80 -12.85
C SER A 154 24.26 -15.11 -12.09
N GLY A 155 24.26 -14.90 -10.78
CA GLY A 155 25.39 -15.15 -9.88
C GLY A 155 25.10 -16.21 -8.82
N PRO A 156 26.15 -16.74 -8.15
CA PRO A 156 25.99 -17.75 -7.09
C PRO A 156 25.28 -17.23 -5.84
N ASN A 157 25.30 -15.91 -5.62
CA ASN A 157 24.60 -15.27 -4.51
C ASN A 157 23.17 -14.85 -4.89
N GLY A 158 22.78 -15.01 -6.16
CA GLY A 158 21.51 -14.54 -6.69
C GLY A 158 21.68 -13.62 -7.90
N THR A 159 20.57 -13.00 -8.27
CA THR A 159 20.44 -12.19 -9.49
C THR A 159 19.69 -10.91 -9.18
N ALA A 160 20.21 -9.79 -9.67
CA ALA A 160 19.49 -8.53 -9.77
C ALA A 160 18.88 -8.45 -11.18
N TYR A 161 17.56 -8.39 -11.27
CA TYR A 161 16.86 -8.14 -12.53
C TYR A 161 16.58 -6.65 -12.62
N LEU A 162 17.06 -6.02 -13.69
CA LEU A 162 16.90 -4.61 -13.97
C LEU A 162 15.92 -4.44 -15.12
N SER A 163 14.93 -3.56 -14.96
CA SER A 163 13.96 -3.22 -16.00
C SER A 163 13.62 -1.74 -15.99
N THR A 164 13.28 -1.20 -17.15
CA THR A 164 12.83 0.20 -17.28
C THR A 164 11.44 0.35 -16.66
N GLU A 165 11.26 1.35 -15.80
CA GLU A 165 9.96 1.78 -15.29
C GLU A 165 9.92 3.31 -15.13
N LEU A 166 8.72 3.89 -15.07
CA LEU A 166 8.55 5.27 -14.62
C LEU A 166 8.44 5.32 -13.10
N TYR A 167 9.02 6.35 -12.49
CA TYR A 167 8.91 6.63 -11.06
C TYR A 167 8.28 8.01 -10.85
N ARG A 168 7.25 8.09 -10.00
CA ARG A 168 6.67 9.38 -9.62
C ARG A 168 7.48 10.03 -8.50
N GLU A 169 8.20 11.09 -8.84
CA GLU A 169 8.87 11.94 -7.87
C GLU A 169 7.94 13.08 -7.45
N TYR A 170 7.92 13.38 -6.15
CA TYR A 170 7.29 14.60 -5.63
C TYR A 170 8.36 15.65 -5.36
N TYR A 171 8.05 16.91 -5.66
CA TYR A 171 8.91 18.05 -5.38
C TYR A 171 8.11 19.18 -4.77
N ARG A 172 8.81 20.09 -4.08
CA ARG A 172 8.24 21.34 -3.59
C ARG A 172 8.56 22.44 -4.57
N GLU A 173 7.57 23.26 -4.85
CA GLU A 173 7.72 24.48 -5.64
C GLU A 173 6.96 25.64 -5.01
N ASP A 174 7.45 26.85 -5.21
CA ASP A 174 6.79 28.07 -4.79
C ASP A 174 6.00 28.63 -5.97
N VAL A 175 4.68 28.59 -5.86
CA VAL A 175 3.77 29.03 -6.93
C VAL A 175 3.07 30.30 -6.48
N TRP A 176 3.05 31.31 -7.35
CA TRP A 176 2.24 32.50 -7.14
C TRP A 176 0.75 32.13 -7.22
N LYS A 177 -0.02 32.47 -6.19
CA LYS A 177 -1.48 32.34 -6.19
C LYS A 177 -2.11 33.71 -6.03
N ASP A 178 -3.13 33.97 -6.82
CA ASP A 178 -3.92 35.20 -6.70
C ASP A 178 -4.75 35.19 -5.42
N ALA A 179 -5.15 36.38 -4.98
CA ALA A 179 -6.02 36.53 -3.82
C ALA A 179 -7.37 35.86 -4.10
N THR A 180 -7.82 35.01 -3.17
CA THR A 180 -9.17 34.44 -3.26
C THR A 180 -10.13 35.25 -2.41
N TYR A 181 -11.33 35.47 -2.94
CA TYR A 181 -12.40 36.20 -2.27
C TYR A 181 -13.61 35.28 -2.10
N GLY A 182 -14.25 35.35 -0.95
CA GLY A 182 -15.51 34.65 -0.69
C GLY A 182 -16.61 35.67 -0.43
N THR A 183 -17.76 35.49 -1.05
CA THR A 183 -18.96 36.27 -0.74
C THR A 183 -19.82 35.48 0.23
N GLU A 184 -20.16 36.08 1.37
CA GLU A 184 -21.10 35.53 2.35
C GLU A 184 -22.33 36.45 2.42
N THR A 185 -23.53 35.87 2.38
CA THR A 185 -24.76 36.61 2.62
C THR A 185 -25.01 36.69 4.12
N ARG A 186 -25.04 37.90 4.66
CA ARG A 186 -25.34 38.16 6.07
C ARG A 186 -26.68 38.86 6.22
N SER A 187 -27.35 38.64 7.33
CA SER A 187 -28.56 39.37 7.71
C SER A 187 -28.19 40.40 8.76
N GLN A 188 -28.68 41.63 8.61
CA GLN A 188 -28.65 42.64 9.66
C GLN A 188 -30.07 43.14 9.97
N ALA A 189 -30.33 43.44 11.24
CA ALA A 189 -31.57 44.09 11.66
C ALA A 189 -31.52 45.56 11.24
N VAL A 190 -32.50 45.99 10.44
CA VAL A 190 -32.65 47.37 10.00
C VAL A 190 -33.97 47.94 10.48
N CYS A 191 -33.96 49.22 10.82
CA CYS A 191 -35.17 49.90 11.22
C CYS A 191 -36.08 50.13 10.01
N THR A 192 -37.31 49.62 10.05
CA THR A 192 -38.30 49.77 8.97
C THR A 192 -39.36 50.82 9.27
N ALA A 193 -39.54 51.20 10.54
CA ALA A 193 -40.41 52.30 10.92
C ALA A 193 -39.86 53.07 12.13
N VAL A 194 -39.98 54.40 12.08
CA VAL A 194 -39.53 55.33 13.14
C VAL A 194 -40.70 56.13 13.71
N HIS A 195 -40.64 56.42 15.01
CA HIS A 195 -41.59 57.30 15.68
C HIS A 195 -41.31 58.77 15.31
N MET A 196 -42.28 59.45 14.70
CA MET A 196 -42.09 60.79 14.11
C MET A 196 -41.51 61.84 15.07
N ALA A 197 -41.91 61.84 16.34
CA ALA A 197 -41.52 62.91 17.27
C ALA A 197 -40.15 62.70 17.93
N SER A 198 -39.73 61.45 18.13
CA SER A 198 -38.47 61.12 18.84
C SER A 198 -37.38 60.58 17.92
N GLY A 199 -37.72 60.22 16.68
CA GLY A 199 -36.80 59.54 15.76
C GLY A 199 -36.45 58.11 16.17
N ALA A 200 -37.03 57.59 17.25
CA ALA A 200 -36.73 56.26 17.76
C ALA A 200 -37.28 55.17 16.82
N CYS A 201 -36.51 54.09 16.62
CA CYS A 201 -36.98 52.96 15.84
C CYS A 201 -38.09 52.19 16.59
N VAL A 202 -39.21 51.95 15.91
CA VAL A 202 -40.38 51.25 16.48
C VAL A 202 -40.68 49.92 15.80
N ALA A 203 -40.11 49.65 14.63
CA ALA A 203 -40.19 48.35 13.97
C ALA A 203 -38.86 47.99 13.30
N TRP A 204 -38.47 46.72 13.45
CA TRP A 204 -37.25 46.15 12.87
C TRP A 204 -37.61 45.11 11.83
N GLY A 205 -36.88 45.10 10.72
CA GLY A 205 -36.91 44.05 9.70
C GLY A 205 -35.52 43.46 9.49
N GLU A 206 -35.44 42.29 8.85
CA GLU A 206 -34.17 41.73 8.42
C GLU A 206 -33.86 42.16 6.99
N GLN A 207 -32.65 42.67 6.77
CA GLN A 207 -32.10 42.91 5.45
C GLN A 207 -30.91 42.00 5.23
N GLN A 208 -30.95 41.23 4.14
CA GLN A 208 -29.78 40.50 3.68
C GLN A 208 -28.87 41.41 2.86
N TYR A 209 -27.56 41.31 3.10
CA TYR A 209 -26.54 41.94 2.29
C TYR A 209 -25.39 40.98 2.04
N SER A 210 -24.74 41.12 0.89
CA SER A 210 -23.59 40.30 0.53
C SER A 210 -22.31 41.00 0.95
N GLU A 211 -21.48 40.33 1.73
CA GLU A 211 -20.16 40.80 2.15
C GLU A 211 -19.09 39.95 1.42
N THR A 212 -18.32 40.59 0.55
CA THR A 212 -17.18 39.93 -0.10
C THR A 212 -15.93 40.19 0.72
N THR A 213 -15.37 39.13 1.31
CA THR A 213 -14.15 39.19 2.12
C THR A 213 -13.04 38.38 1.47
N GLN A 214 -11.81 38.87 1.58
CA GLN A 214 -10.65 38.14 1.11
C GLN A 214 -10.40 36.92 2.01
N ARG A 215 -10.40 35.72 1.42
CA ARG A 215 -10.13 34.46 2.12
C ARG A 215 -8.64 34.14 2.19
N SER A 216 -7.88 34.48 1.15
CA SER A 216 -6.43 34.31 1.12
C SER A 216 -5.72 35.47 0.42
N GLY A 217 -4.52 35.81 0.91
CA GLY A 217 -3.58 36.72 0.28
C GLY A 217 -3.23 36.32 -1.15
N ALA A 218 -2.88 37.29 -1.99
CA ALA A 218 -2.06 36.99 -3.17
C ALA A 218 -0.60 36.84 -2.72
N GLY A 219 0.12 35.86 -3.23
CA GLY A 219 1.51 35.62 -2.83
C GLY A 219 2.08 34.30 -3.31
N TYR A 220 3.35 34.08 -3.00
CA TYR A 220 3.99 32.77 -3.21
C TYR A 220 3.57 31.81 -2.10
N TYR A 221 3.08 30.65 -2.52
CA TYR A 221 2.72 29.55 -1.64
C TYR A 221 3.53 28.32 -2.01
N GLN A 222 4.16 27.71 -1.01
CA GLN A 222 4.79 26.42 -1.18
C GLN A 222 3.71 25.37 -1.45
N GLN A 223 3.87 24.66 -2.56
CA GLN A 223 3.01 23.56 -2.96
C GLN A 223 3.86 22.32 -3.26
N THR A 224 3.27 21.15 -3.04
CA THR A 224 3.83 19.89 -3.52
C THR A 224 3.23 19.59 -4.88
N ASP A 225 4.10 19.29 -5.83
CA ASP A 225 3.74 18.79 -7.15
C ASP A 225 4.50 17.49 -7.43
N SER A 226 4.20 16.84 -8.56
CA SER A 226 4.77 15.56 -8.94
C SER A 226 5.12 15.49 -10.41
N ARG A 227 6.14 14.69 -10.74
CA ARG A 227 6.53 14.38 -12.11
C ARG A 227 6.93 12.93 -12.23
N ASP A 228 6.65 12.35 -13.39
CA ASP A 228 7.08 11.00 -13.73
C ASP A 228 8.46 11.08 -14.40
N VAL A 229 9.45 10.38 -13.84
CA VAL A 229 10.82 10.33 -14.35
C VAL A 229 11.18 8.90 -14.76
N PRO A 230 12.10 8.72 -15.73
CA PRO A 230 12.63 7.38 -16.02
C PRO A 230 13.33 6.81 -14.79
N SER A 231 13.25 5.51 -14.61
CA SER A 231 13.92 4.79 -13.53
C SER A 231 14.25 3.36 -13.95
N ILE A 232 15.22 2.76 -13.27
CA ILE A 232 15.47 1.32 -13.37
C ILE A 232 14.91 0.68 -12.10
N LYS A 233 13.93 -0.21 -12.24
CA LYS A 233 13.51 -1.09 -11.16
C LYS A 233 14.52 -2.22 -11.03
N VAL A 234 15.02 -2.43 -9.81
CA VAL A 234 15.98 -3.47 -9.48
C VAL A 234 15.33 -4.50 -8.56
N GLN A 235 15.06 -5.67 -9.12
CA GLN A 235 14.49 -6.80 -8.41
C GLN A 235 15.61 -7.75 -8.00
N SER A 236 16.04 -7.66 -6.75
CA SER A 236 17.06 -8.52 -6.19
C SER A 236 16.43 -9.84 -5.74
N ARG A 237 16.96 -10.97 -6.21
CA ARG A 237 16.48 -12.32 -5.89
C ARG A 237 17.64 -13.19 -5.42
N LEU A 238 17.45 -13.83 -4.29
CA LEU A 238 18.36 -14.78 -3.65
C LEU A 238 17.82 -16.19 -3.84
N PRO A 239 18.69 -17.18 -4.08
CA PRO A 239 18.27 -18.58 -3.97
C PRO A 239 17.92 -18.90 -2.49
N ALA A 240 17.08 -19.92 -2.29
CA ALA A 240 16.54 -20.27 -0.98
C ALA A 240 17.64 -20.57 0.06
N ASP A 241 18.72 -21.22 -0.36
CA ASP A 241 19.87 -21.53 0.50
C ASP A 241 20.59 -20.27 0.97
N LYS A 242 20.41 -19.11 0.31
CA LYS A 242 20.99 -17.80 0.63
C LYS A 242 20.01 -16.83 1.30
N ALA A 243 18.80 -17.26 1.66
CA ALA A 243 17.81 -16.42 2.31
C ALA A 243 18.38 -15.70 3.56
N LEU A 244 17.98 -14.44 3.76
CA LEU A 244 18.53 -13.60 4.84
C LEU A 244 17.92 -13.92 6.21
N ALA A 245 16.65 -14.31 6.22
CA ALA A 245 15.88 -14.66 7.40
C ALA A 245 14.78 -15.66 7.04
N SER A 246 14.17 -16.24 8.08
CA SER A 246 12.97 -17.05 7.95
C SER A 246 11.92 -16.66 8.99
N PHE A 247 10.67 -16.97 8.73
CA PHE A 247 9.64 -17.07 9.76
C PHE A 247 8.76 -18.27 9.51
N THR A 248 8.05 -18.73 10.53
CA THR A 248 7.09 -19.84 10.41
C THR A 248 5.73 -19.36 10.87
N VAL A 249 4.70 -19.68 10.10
CA VAL A 249 3.31 -19.43 10.46
C VAL A 249 2.56 -20.73 10.61
N GLN A 250 1.70 -20.80 11.63
CA GLN A 250 0.80 -21.90 11.91
C GLN A 250 -0.63 -21.49 11.58
N GLY A 251 -1.49 -22.46 11.28
CA GLY A 251 -2.89 -22.20 11.02
C GLY A 251 -3.59 -21.59 12.24
N GLY A 252 -4.49 -20.64 12.00
CA GLY A 252 -5.23 -19.93 13.04
C GLY A 252 -4.47 -18.79 13.72
N GLN A 253 -3.22 -18.50 13.32
CA GLN A 253 -2.46 -17.37 13.84
C GLN A 253 -2.85 -16.06 13.14
N LEU A 254 -3.13 -15.02 13.94
CA LEU A 254 -3.24 -13.64 13.49
C LEU A 254 -1.98 -12.90 13.93
N LEU A 255 -1.16 -12.49 12.96
CA LEU A 255 0.20 -12.01 13.20
C LEU A 255 0.36 -10.58 12.69
N LEU A 256 1.19 -9.78 13.37
CA LEU A 256 1.66 -8.48 12.90
C LEU A 256 3.10 -8.60 12.41
N ALA A 257 3.34 -8.27 11.15
CA ALA A 257 4.67 -8.34 10.56
C ALA A 257 5.63 -7.30 11.17
N PRO A 258 6.94 -7.63 11.30
CA PRO A 258 7.97 -6.64 11.56
C PRO A 258 8.04 -5.61 10.43
N ARG A 259 8.56 -4.42 10.73
CA ARG A 259 8.80 -3.43 9.67
C ARG A 259 10.06 -3.84 8.93
N MET A 260 9.97 -3.91 7.61
CA MET A 260 11.08 -4.33 6.76
C MET A 260 11.16 -3.43 5.53
N HIS A 261 12.38 -3.09 5.15
CA HIS A 261 12.65 -2.19 4.04
C HIS A 261 14.10 -2.31 3.58
N LEU A 262 14.35 -1.85 2.36
CA LEU A 262 15.67 -1.63 1.79
C LEU A 262 15.97 -0.14 1.93
N ARG A 263 17.21 0.20 2.26
CA ARG A 263 17.71 1.57 2.15
C ARG A 263 18.32 1.73 0.77
N THR A 264 17.75 2.57 -0.08
CA THR A 264 18.12 2.69 -1.50
C THR A 264 19.53 3.30 -1.67
N PRO A 265 20.45 2.66 -2.43
CA PRO A 265 20.35 1.30 -2.98
C PRO A 265 20.62 0.22 -1.92
N GLY A 266 19.67 -0.69 -1.71
CA GLY A 266 19.74 -1.77 -0.73
C GLY A 266 20.48 -3.01 -1.24
N TYR A 267 21.11 -2.91 -2.39
CA TYR A 267 21.70 -4.01 -3.14
C TYR A 267 23.04 -3.62 -3.74
N ARG A 268 23.81 -4.63 -4.14
CA ARG A 268 25.02 -4.47 -4.94
C ARG A 268 25.08 -5.58 -5.97
N TYR A 269 25.34 -5.25 -7.22
CA TYR A 269 25.53 -6.22 -8.31
C TYR A 269 26.80 -5.91 -9.09
N GLN A 270 27.31 -6.91 -9.80
CA GLN A 270 28.54 -6.80 -10.56
C GLN A 270 28.27 -6.30 -12.00
N ALA A 271 28.29 -4.97 -12.18
CA ALA A 271 27.91 -4.31 -13.43
C ALA A 271 28.63 -4.86 -14.69
N SER A 272 29.93 -5.14 -14.58
CA SER A 272 30.75 -5.68 -15.68
C SER A 272 30.31 -7.06 -16.17
N LYS A 273 29.52 -7.78 -15.38
CA LYS A 273 28.99 -9.12 -15.71
C LYS A 273 27.51 -9.12 -16.05
N CYS A 274 26.86 -7.96 -16.10
CA CYS A 274 25.47 -7.87 -16.51
C CYS A 274 25.25 -8.35 -17.95
N ARG A 275 24.07 -8.90 -18.21
CA ARG A 275 23.63 -9.39 -19.51
C ARG A 275 22.25 -8.87 -19.86
N ALA A 276 22.11 -8.24 -21.02
CA ALA A 276 20.82 -7.87 -21.57
C ALA A 276 20.17 -9.13 -22.16
N ILE A 277 19.11 -9.60 -21.50
CA ILE A 277 18.39 -10.83 -21.88
C ILE A 277 17.15 -10.54 -22.72
N ALA A 278 16.69 -9.28 -22.70
CA ALA A 278 15.67 -8.71 -23.57
C ALA A 278 15.92 -7.19 -23.69
N PRO A 279 15.28 -6.48 -24.65
CA PRO A 279 15.48 -5.03 -24.82
C PRO A 279 15.25 -4.21 -23.55
N GLU A 280 14.28 -4.58 -22.73
CA GLU A 280 13.93 -3.86 -21.49
C GLU A 280 14.30 -4.65 -20.22
N LYS A 281 15.19 -5.64 -20.34
CA LYS A 281 15.53 -6.52 -19.21
C LYS A 281 17.00 -6.91 -19.19
N VAL A 282 17.64 -6.59 -18.07
CA VAL A 282 19.04 -6.94 -17.78
C VAL A 282 19.11 -7.84 -16.55
N GLU A 283 19.96 -8.85 -16.59
CA GLU A 283 20.34 -9.67 -15.44
C GLU A 283 21.75 -9.32 -15.01
N CYS A 284 21.96 -9.12 -13.71
CA CYS A 284 23.27 -8.86 -13.14
C CYS A 284 23.55 -9.83 -11.98
N PRO A 285 24.79 -10.34 -11.84
CA PRO A 285 25.13 -11.18 -10.70
C PRO A 285 25.05 -10.36 -9.42
N LEU A 286 24.22 -10.80 -8.48
CA LEU A 286 24.07 -10.11 -7.21
C LEU A 286 25.31 -10.38 -6.34
N GLU A 287 25.87 -9.33 -5.76
CA GLU A 287 26.98 -9.41 -4.81
C GLU A 287 26.45 -9.40 -3.37
N ASN A 288 25.55 -8.46 -3.06
CA ASN A 288 24.96 -8.32 -1.74
C ASN A 288 23.51 -7.79 -1.83
N LEU A 289 22.70 -8.14 -0.84
CA LEU A 289 21.37 -7.58 -0.56
C LEU A 289 21.32 -7.27 0.92
N THR A 290 20.88 -6.07 1.29
CA THR A 290 20.72 -5.63 2.68
C THR A 290 19.26 -5.25 2.92
N VAL A 291 18.63 -5.93 3.88
CA VAL A 291 17.26 -5.64 4.33
C VAL A 291 17.32 -5.19 5.79
N TYR A 292 16.74 -4.03 6.07
CA TYR A 292 16.64 -3.50 7.41
C TYR A 292 15.33 -3.94 8.07
N THR A 293 15.41 -4.26 9.36
CA THR A 293 14.30 -4.78 10.14
C THR A 293 14.08 -4.00 11.43
N TRP A 294 12.81 -3.80 11.80
CA TRP A 294 12.38 -3.35 13.12
C TRP A 294 11.34 -4.33 13.69
N PRO A 295 11.19 -4.38 15.02
CA PRO A 295 10.10 -5.14 15.65
C PRO A 295 8.73 -4.76 15.09
N ALA A 296 7.78 -5.70 15.21
CA ALA A 296 6.39 -5.46 14.86
C ALA A 296 5.84 -4.28 15.70
N PRO A 297 5.16 -3.30 15.08
CA PRO A 297 4.76 -2.05 15.73
C PRO A 297 3.49 -2.23 16.58
N MET A 298 3.60 -3.02 17.65
CA MET A 298 2.46 -3.41 18.49
C MET A 298 1.76 -2.21 19.15
N ASP A 299 2.52 -1.21 19.62
CA ASP A 299 1.96 -0.02 20.27
C ASP A 299 1.10 0.81 19.32
N PHE A 300 1.57 1.00 18.08
CA PHE A 300 0.78 1.65 17.03
C PHE A 300 -0.50 0.86 16.76
N THR A 301 -0.39 -0.45 16.60
CA THR A 301 -1.51 -1.33 16.28
C THR A 301 -2.59 -1.32 17.36
N THR A 302 -2.18 -1.50 18.62
CA THR A 302 -3.10 -1.49 19.77
C THR A 302 -3.77 -0.13 19.94
N SER A 303 -3.02 0.97 19.80
CA SER A 303 -3.56 2.33 19.90
C SER A 303 -4.57 2.64 18.79
N LEU A 304 -4.28 2.23 17.55
CA LEU A 304 -5.18 2.47 16.42
C LEU A 304 -6.48 1.67 16.56
N ILE A 305 -6.38 0.41 16.95
CA ILE A 305 -7.55 -0.48 17.16
C ILE A 305 -8.43 0.04 18.30
N ALA A 306 -7.85 0.52 19.40
CA ALA A 306 -8.59 1.07 20.53
C ALA A 306 -9.43 2.31 20.18
N GLN A 307 -9.10 3.01 19.09
CA GLN A 307 -9.84 4.17 18.59
C GLN A 307 -10.97 3.81 17.62
N ARG A 308 -11.10 2.53 17.23
CA ARG A 308 -12.12 2.08 16.27
C ARG A 308 -13.42 1.72 16.99
N ILE A 309 -14.55 1.95 16.31
CA ILE A 309 -15.85 1.45 16.75
C ILE A 309 -16.01 0.02 16.21
N LEU A 310 -15.93 -0.98 17.09
CA LEU A 310 -15.92 -2.41 16.74
C LEU A 310 -16.97 -3.17 17.57
N SER A 311 -17.46 -4.28 17.01
CA SER A 311 -18.24 -5.25 17.80
C SER A 311 -17.35 -6.01 18.78
N ASP A 312 -17.92 -6.54 19.87
CA ASP A 312 -17.19 -7.36 20.85
C ASP A 312 -16.47 -8.55 20.19
N ARG A 313 -17.10 -9.17 19.19
CA ARG A 313 -16.52 -10.26 18.40
C ARG A 313 -15.28 -9.79 17.64
N HIS A 314 -15.36 -8.65 16.97
CA HIS A 314 -14.24 -8.09 16.20
C HIS A 314 -13.11 -7.61 17.11
N GLN A 315 -13.44 -7.07 18.28
CA GLN A 315 -12.46 -6.70 19.29
C GLN A 315 -11.72 -7.93 19.84
N ALA A 316 -12.44 -9.02 20.13
CA ALA A 316 -11.86 -10.30 20.57
C ALA A 316 -11.02 -10.98 19.47
N LEU A 317 -11.39 -10.81 18.19
CA LEU A 317 -10.56 -11.26 17.07
C LEU A 317 -9.22 -10.52 17.04
N LEU A 318 -9.27 -9.18 17.06
CA LEU A 318 -8.09 -8.34 16.94
C LEU A 318 -7.20 -8.38 18.20
N SER A 319 -7.74 -8.70 19.37
CA SER A 319 -6.93 -8.92 20.58
C SER A 319 -6.03 -10.16 20.49
N ARG A 320 -6.22 -11.03 19.48
CA ARG A 320 -5.36 -12.20 19.21
C ARG A 320 -4.12 -11.86 18.40
N ILE A 321 -3.94 -10.62 17.93
CA ILE A 321 -2.77 -10.21 17.15
C ILE A 321 -1.50 -10.46 17.98
N GLN A 322 -0.55 -11.19 17.40
CA GLN A 322 0.77 -11.45 17.98
C GLN A 322 1.88 -10.94 17.07
N PRO A 323 3.02 -10.47 17.62
CA PRO A 323 4.15 -10.06 16.79
C PRO A 323 4.76 -11.27 16.09
N LEU A 324 4.87 -11.20 14.76
CA LEU A 324 5.57 -12.20 13.96
C LEU A 324 7.06 -12.22 14.31
N GLN A 325 7.59 -13.41 14.58
CA GLN A 325 8.99 -13.61 14.93
C GLN A 325 9.79 -14.02 13.70
N ILE A 326 10.83 -13.24 13.38
CA ILE A 326 11.80 -13.59 12.34
C ILE A 326 13.03 -14.24 12.96
N THR A 327 13.56 -15.26 12.30
CA THR A 327 14.82 -15.92 12.62
C THR A 327 15.83 -15.55 11.55
N PRO A 328 16.84 -14.73 11.88
CA PRO A 328 17.93 -14.41 10.95
C PRO A 328 18.70 -15.67 10.55
N LEU A 329 18.92 -15.85 9.25
CA LEU A 329 19.66 -16.99 8.67
C LEU A 329 21.05 -16.58 8.19
N ARG A 330 21.31 -15.28 8.17
CA ARG A 330 22.53 -14.63 7.68
C ARG A 330 23.00 -13.56 8.64
N GLN A 331 23.96 -12.76 8.18
CA GLN A 331 24.62 -11.79 9.01
C GLN A 331 23.65 -10.71 9.48
N GLN A 332 23.72 -10.45 10.78
CA GLN A 332 23.09 -9.31 11.42
C GLN A 332 24.16 -8.27 11.71
N GLY A 333 23.96 -7.05 11.20
CA GLY A 333 24.80 -5.93 11.58
C GLY A 333 24.36 -5.27 12.89
N LYS A 334 25.04 -4.19 13.25
CA LYS A 334 24.65 -3.37 14.40
C LYS A 334 23.36 -2.61 14.07
N GLN A 335 22.51 -2.43 15.07
CA GLN A 335 21.30 -1.63 14.93
C GLN A 335 21.65 -0.19 14.53
N ASP A 336 21.06 0.26 13.43
CA ASP A 336 21.03 1.66 13.02
C ASP A 336 19.80 2.33 13.66
N PRO A 337 19.94 3.52 14.29
CA PRO A 337 18.82 4.17 14.97
C PRO A 337 17.71 4.67 14.03
N ILE A 338 18.02 4.87 12.75
CA ILE A 338 17.07 5.32 11.72
C ILE A 338 16.51 4.10 10.99
N TRP A 339 17.40 3.23 10.52
CA TRP A 339 17.03 2.16 9.59
C TRP A 339 16.70 0.84 10.30
N GLY A 340 17.21 0.60 11.51
CA GLY A 340 16.97 -0.63 12.27
C GLY A 340 18.11 -1.64 12.11
N VAL A 341 17.82 -2.93 12.27
CA VAL A 341 18.85 -3.98 12.22
C VAL A 341 19.02 -4.46 10.78
N PRO A 342 20.21 -4.31 10.17
CA PRO A 342 20.46 -4.79 8.81
C PRO A 342 20.71 -6.31 8.81
N LEU A 343 20.08 -6.98 7.85
CA LEU A 343 20.31 -8.37 7.46
C LEU A 343 20.96 -8.39 6.08
N SER A 344 22.12 -9.03 5.94
CA SER A 344 22.87 -9.03 4.68
C SER A 344 23.47 -10.40 4.33
N LEU A 345 23.78 -10.59 3.04
CA LEU A 345 24.46 -11.80 2.57
C LEU A 345 25.91 -11.89 3.06
N THR A 346 26.60 -10.75 3.09
CA THR A 346 28.01 -10.60 3.46
C THR A 346 28.16 -9.52 4.52
N PRO A 347 29.27 -9.52 5.29
CA PRO A 347 29.57 -8.50 6.29
C PRO A 347 29.51 -7.06 5.82
#